data_AF-A0A3M1QPK5-F1
#
_entry.id   AF-A0A3M1QPK5-F1
#
_cell.length_a   1.000
_cell.length_b   1.000
_cell.length_c   1.000
_cell.angle_alpha   90.00
_cell.angle_beta   90.00
_cell.angle_gamma   90.00
#
_symmetry.space_group_name_H-M   'P 1'
#
loop_
_entity.id
_entity.type
_entity.pdbx_description
1 polymer ?
#
loop_
_entity_poly.entity_id
_entity_poly.type
_entity_poly.pdbx_seq_one_letter_code
_entity_poly.pdbx_strand_id
1 'polypeptide(L)'
;MREITFARRPVNADLLTEQLQSTFGPRVTGISLRPRQIVVHVDDAFNADDEASVQGIIETHDATQLTAEQRLRANREAARIQAREAANAALDLSAFDSLDPVLQLLARKVAWLEQEITSQQTNT
;
A
#
# COMPACT_ATOMS: atom_id res chain seq x y z
N MET A 1 -17.45 12.87 -22.87
CA MET A 1 -16.48 11.96 -22.23
C MET A 1 -16.41 10.71 -23.07
N ARG A 2 -15.21 10.34 -23.50
CA ARG A 2 -14.91 9.27 -24.44
C ARG A 2 -13.99 8.24 -23.79
N GLU A 3 -14.16 6.97 -24.14
CA GLU A 3 -13.28 5.88 -23.72
C GLU A 3 -12.31 5.54 -24.85
N ILE A 4 -11.00 5.51 -24.56
CA ILE A 4 -9.98 4.93 -25.45
C ILE A 4 -9.51 3.62 -24.82
N THR A 5 -9.40 2.57 -25.63
CA THR A 5 -9.07 1.23 -25.15
C THR A 5 -7.73 0.75 -25.71
N PHE A 6 -6.91 0.19 -24.83
CA PHE A 6 -5.61 -0.38 -25.15
C PHE A 6 -5.55 -1.84 -24.68
N ALA A 7 -4.70 -2.65 -25.32
CA ALA A 7 -4.48 -4.03 -24.92
C ALA A 7 -3.96 -4.11 -23.46
N ARG A 8 -4.40 -5.11 -22.71
CA ARG A 8 -3.95 -5.28 -21.32
C ARG A 8 -2.45 -5.54 -21.26
N ARG A 9 -1.80 -4.82 -20.36
CA ARG A 9 -0.41 -5.06 -19.93
C ARG A 9 -0.32 -4.93 -18.41
N PRO A 10 0.76 -5.43 -17.78
CA PRO A 10 1.07 -5.09 -16.40
C PRO A 10 1.24 -3.56 -16.31
N VAL A 11 0.41 -2.91 -15.49
CA VAL A 11 0.46 -1.46 -15.24
C VAL A 11 0.13 -1.18 -13.79
N ASN A 12 0.78 -0.18 -13.20
CA ASN A 12 0.36 0.39 -11.93
C ASN A 12 -0.68 1.48 -12.22
N ALA A 13 -1.94 1.22 -11.89
CA ALA A 13 -3.04 2.07 -12.33
C ALA A 13 -2.97 3.50 -11.77
N ASP A 14 -2.54 3.63 -10.51
CA ASP A 14 -2.43 4.92 -9.84
C ASP A 14 -1.31 5.75 -10.51
N LEU A 15 -0.14 5.13 -10.71
CA LEU A 15 1.00 5.79 -11.35
C LEU A 15 0.70 6.17 -12.81
N LEU A 16 0.07 5.27 -13.56
CA LEU A 16 -0.30 5.54 -14.94
C LEU A 16 -1.32 6.68 -15.01
N THR A 17 -2.26 6.77 -14.06
CA THR A 17 -3.19 7.89 -13.96
C THR A 17 -2.45 9.20 -13.70
N GLU A 18 -1.51 9.23 -12.74
CA GLU A 18 -0.69 10.41 -12.44
C GLU A 18 0.15 10.86 -13.66
N GLN A 19 0.74 9.91 -14.40
CA GLN A 19 1.52 10.20 -15.62
C GLN A 19 0.66 10.77 -16.75
N LEU A 20 -0.53 10.20 -16.96
CA LEU A 20 -1.46 10.70 -17.99
C LEU A 20 -2.02 12.07 -17.62
N GLN A 21 -2.38 12.28 -16.34
CA GLN A 21 -2.86 13.58 -15.87
C GLN A 21 -1.76 14.65 -15.87
N SER A 22 -0.49 14.30 -15.61
CA SER A 22 0.61 15.26 -15.72
C SER A 22 0.88 15.68 -17.17
N THR A 23 0.62 14.79 -18.13
CA THR A 23 0.83 15.06 -19.56
C THR A 23 -0.35 15.80 -20.20
N PHE A 24 -1.58 15.32 -19.96
CA PHE A 24 -2.79 15.80 -20.64
C PHE A 24 -3.68 16.70 -19.76
N GLY A 25 -3.33 16.85 -18.48
CA GLY A 25 -4.08 17.66 -17.53
C GLY A 25 -5.50 17.13 -17.31
N PRO A 26 -6.51 18.01 -17.20
CA PRO A 26 -7.89 17.64 -16.90
C PRO A 26 -8.58 16.90 -18.06
N ARG A 27 -7.93 16.80 -19.23
CA ARG A 27 -8.46 16.06 -20.39
C ARG A 27 -8.49 14.54 -20.15
N VAL A 28 -7.71 14.05 -19.18
CA VAL A 28 -7.73 12.65 -18.71
C VAL A 28 -8.36 12.61 -17.31
N THR A 29 -9.53 12.01 -17.20
CA THR A 29 -10.25 11.88 -15.93
C THR A 29 -9.69 10.74 -15.08
N GLY A 30 -9.19 9.69 -15.71
CA GLY A 30 -8.59 8.55 -15.04
C GLY A 30 -8.55 7.31 -15.93
N ILE A 31 -8.20 6.17 -15.34
CA ILE A 31 -8.16 4.90 -16.06
C ILE A 31 -8.98 3.83 -15.35
N SER A 32 -9.37 2.80 -16.10
CA SER A 32 -10.02 1.60 -15.58
C SER A 32 -9.40 0.36 -16.18
N LEU A 33 -9.20 -0.65 -15.34
CA LEU A 33 -8.56 -1.90 -15.71
C LEU A 33 -9.63 -2.99 -15.93
N ARG A 34 -9.94 -3.31 -17.19
CA ARG A 34 -10.81 -4.44 -17.56
C ARG A 34 -9.97 -5.71 -17.79
N PRO A 35 -10.55 -6.93 -17.77
CA PRO A 35 -9.79 -8.18 -17.82
C PRO A 35 -8.78 -8.30 -18.98
N ARG A 36 -9.06 -7.67 -20.12
CA ARG A 36 -8.19 -7.69 -21.32
C ARG A 36 -7.84 -6.31 -21.87
N GLN A 37 -8.17 -5.25 -21.12
CA GLN A 37 -8.09 -3.89 -21.64
C GLN A 37 -7.66 -2.91 -20.56
N ILE A 38 -6.91 -1.89 -20.96
CA ILE A 38 -6.76 -0.65 -20.22
C ILE A 38 -7.71 0.34 -20.89
N VAL A 39 -8.60 0.93 -20.11
CA VAL A 39 -9.55 1.94 -20.59
C VAL A 39 -9.11 3.28 -20.02
N VAL A 40 -8.83 4.24 -20.89
CA VAL A 40 -8.49 5.62 -20.52
C VAL A 40 -9.72 6.49 -20.77
N HIS A 41 -10.16 7.18 -19.71
CA HIS A 41 -11.31 8.07 -19.75
C HIS A 41 -10.86 9.47 -20.08
N VAL A 42 -11.29 9.98 -21.23
CA VAL A 42 -10.86 11.28 -21.76
C VAL A 42 -12.03 12.20 -22.10
N ASP A 43 -11.74 13.48 -22.33
CA ASP A 43 -12.71 14.41 -22.91
C ASP A 43 -12.99 14.13 -24.41
N ASP A 44 -13.96 14.84 -24.98
CA ASP A 44 -14.35 14.65 -26.38
C ASP A 44 -13.43 15.37 -27.37
N ALA A 45 -12.49 16.19 -26.87
CA ALA A 45 -11.53 16.92 -27.70
C ALA A 45 -10.25 16.12 -27.97
N PHE A 46 -10.13 14.92 -27.41
CA PHE A 46 -9.01 14.01 -27.61
C PHE A 46 -8.91 13.52 -29.07
N ASN A 47 -7.77 13.78 -29.70
CA ASN A 47 -7.55 13.47 -31.12
C ASN A 47 -6.61 12.25 -31.31
N ALA A 48 -6.31 11.89 -32.56
CA ALA A 48 -5.47 10.74 -32.89
C ALA A 48 -4.01 10.88 -32.42
N ASP A 49 -3.46 12.11 -32.42
CA ASP A 49 -2.10 12.37 -31.94
C ASP A 49 -2.02 12.24 -30.41
N ASP A 50 -3.07 12.67 -29.70
CA ASP A 50 -3.21 12.44 -28.26
C ASP A 50 -3.30 10.93 -27.96
N GLU A 51 -4.09 10.18 -28.74
CA GLU A 51 -4.20 8.71 -28.60
C GLU A 51 -2.86 8.00 -28.81
N ALA A 52 -2.09 8.39 -29.83
CA ALA A 52 -0.75 7.86 -30.09
C ALA A 52 0.21 8.20 -28.93
N SER A 53 0.08 9.39 -28.36
CA SER A 53 0.87 9.81 -27.19
C SER A 53 0.53 9.00 -25.94
N VAL A 54 -0.76 8.73 -25.69
CA VAL A 54 -1.21 7.83 -24.61
C VAL A 54 -0.65 6.42 -24.81
N GLN A 55 -0.68 5.91 -26.06
CA GLN A 55 -0.08 4.61 -26.37
C GLN A 55 1.41 4.58 -26.02
N GLY A 56 2.18 5.60 -26.40
CA GLY A 56 3.61 5.70 -26.08
C GLY A 56 3.89 5.72 -24.57
N ILE A 57 3.06 6.41 -23.79
CA ILE A 57 3.15 6.41 -22.32
C ILE A 57 2.88 5.01 -21.77
N ILE A 58 1.82 4.34 -22.23
CA ILE A 58 1.48 2.97 -21.80
C ILE A 58 2.59 1.98 -22.17
N GLU A 59 3.23 2.13 -23.33
CA GLU A 59 4.30 1.24 -23.79
C GLU A 59 5.60 1.39 -22.99
N THR A 60 5.90 2.59 -22.52
CA THR A 60 7.10 2.91 -21.72
C THR A 60 6.83 2.86 -20.21
N HIS A 61 5.60 2.60 -19.79
CA HIS A 61 5.18 2.57 -18.40
C HIS A 61 5.85 1.42 -17.63
N ASP A 62 6.50 1.76 -16.52
CA ASP A 62 7.06 0.80 -15.57
C ASP A 62 6.06 0.51 -14.45
N ALA A 63 5.44 -0.66 -14.51
CA ALA A 63 4.44 -1.11 -13.52
C ALA A 63 5.03 -1.39 -12.13
N THR A 64 6.35 -1.47 -11.99
CA THR A 64 7.01 -1.76 -10.71
C THR A 64 7.24 -0.52 -9.86
N GLN A 65 7.15 0.66 -10.47
CA GLN A 65 7.30 1.92 -9.76
C GLN A 65 6.07 2.21 -8.91
N LEU A 66 6.32 2.71 -7.71
CA LEU A 66 5.27 3.07 -6.75
C LEU A 66 5.08 4.59 -6.74
N THR A 67 3.82 5.02 -6.66
CA THR A 67 3.50 6.42 -6.39
C THR A 67 4.03 6.83 -5.01
N ALA A 68 4.12 8.14 -4.76
CA ALA A 68 4.53 8.63 -3.43
C ALA A 68 3.57 8.13 -2.34
N GLU A 69 2.26 8.11 -2.63
CA GLU A 69 1.26 7.62 -1.69
C GLU A 69 1.38 6.11 -1.44
N GLN A 70 1.63 5.32 -2.47
CA GLN A 70 1.85 3.87 -2.33
C GLN A 70 3.11 3.58 -1.50
N ARG A 71 4.20 4.34 -1.70
CA ARG A 71 5.41 4.24 -0.86
C ARG A 71 5.11 4.58 0.60
N LEU A 72 4.35 5.64 0.86
CA LEU A 72 3.93 5.99 2.22
C LEU A 72 3.08 4.89 2.87
N ARG A 73 2.13 4.30 2.12
CA ARG A 73 1.32 3.17 2.60
C ARG A 73 2.18 1.95 2.93
N ALA A 74 3.12 1.59 2.05
CA ALA A 74 4.05 0.50 2.27
C ALA A 74 4.92 0.72 3.53
N ASN A 75 5.45 1.93 3.71
CA ASN A 75 6.24 2.28 4.89
C ASN A 75 5.43 2.22 6.18
N ARG A 76 4.16 2.67 6.16
CA ARG A 76 3.27 2.57 7.33
C ARG A 76 2.97 1.11 7.69
N GLU A 77 2.73 0.25 6.70
CA GLU A 77 2.50 -1.17 6.97
C GLU A 77 3.75 -1.85 7.49
N ALA A 78 4.93 -1.56 6.93
CA ALA A 78 6.20 -2.06 7.45
C ALA A 78 6.44 -1.63 8.91
N ALA A 79 6.18 -0.36 9.24
CA ALA A 79 6.26 0.13 10.61
C ALA A 79 5.25 -0.56 11.54
N ARG A 80 4.04 -0.86 11.04
CA ARG A 80 3.04 -1.61 11.80
C ARG A 80 3.49 -3.04 12.09
N ILE A 81 4.09 -3.71 11.10
CA ILE A 81 4.64 -5.06 11.27
C ILE A 81 5.78 -5.04 12.28
N GLN A 82 6.74 -4.11 12.14
CA GLN A 82 7.84 -3.97 13.08
C GLN A 82 7.36 -3.67 14.51
N ALA A 83 6.34 -2.83 14.67
CA ALA A 83 5.75 -2.55 15.98
C ALA A 83 5.08 -3.80 16.58
N ARG A 84 4.45 -4.64 15.77
CA ARG A 84 3.88 -5.92 16.23
C ARG A 84 4.97 -6.90 16.65
N GLU A 85 6.05 -7.01 15.88
CA GLU A 85 7.19 -7.86 16.24
C GLU A 85 7.84 -7.41 17.54
N ALA A 86 8.03 -6.09 17.71
CA ALA A 86 8.55 -5.53 18.96
C ALA A 86 7.60 -5.74 20.15
N ALA A 87 6.28 -5.63 19.93
CA ALA A 87 5.29 -5.88 20.98
C ALA A 87 5.13 -7.37 21.33
N ASN A 88 5.46 -8.28 20.41
CA ASN A 88 5.46 -9.73 20.64
C ASN A 88 6.75 -10.22 21.31
N ALA A 89 7.73 -9.34 21.57
CA ALA A 89 8.88 -9.69 22.39
C ALA A 89 8.41 -9.95 23.82
N ALA A 90 8.81 -11.09 24.40
CA ALA A 90 8.46 -11.44 25.77
C ALA A 90 8.91 -10.33 26.73
N LEU A 91 8.04 -9.97 27.68
CA LEU A 91 8.36 -9.00 28.71
C LEU A 91 9.60 -9.46 29.51
N ASP A 92 10.69 -8.69 29.42
CA ASP A 92 11.89 -8.95 30.22
C ASP A 92 11.66 -8.51 31.67
N LEU A 93 11.35 -9.47 32.52
CA LEU A 93 11.09 -9.23 33.95
C LEU A 93 12.32 -8.66 34.67
N SER A 94 13.55 -8.93 34.20
CA SER A 94 14.77 -8.46 34.84
C SER A 94 14.94 -6.94 34.75
N ALA A 95 14.32 -6.30 33.75
CA ALA A 95 14.27 -4.85 33.63
C ALA A 95 13.47 -4.16 34.76
N PHE A 96 12.70 -4.93 35.54
CA PHE A 96 11.85 -4.40 36.60
C PHE A 96 12.39 -4.69 38.01
N ASP A 97 13.48 -5.45 38.16
CA ASP A 97 13.98 -5.94 39.46
C ASP A 97 14.37 -4.83 40.44
N SER A 98 14.73 -3.65 39.94
CA SER A 98 15.12 -2.47 40.73
C SER A 98 13.98 -1.47 40.99
N LEU A 99 12.77 -1.75 40.47
CA LEU A 99 11.60 -0.88 40.61
C LEU A 99 10.79 -1.19 41.87
N ASP A 100 9.80 -0.33 42.14
CA ASP A 100 8.86 -0.50 43.26
C ASP A 100 8.20 -1.90 43.23
N PRO A 101 7.99 -2.55 44.40
CA PRO A 101 7.39 -3.88 44.48
C PRO A 101 6.04 -4.02 43.77
N VAL A 102 5.23 -2.95 43.73
CA VAL A 102 3.94 -2.95 43.00
C VAL A 102 4.18 -3.05 41.49
N LEU A 103 5.20 -2.37 40.97
CA LEU A 103 5.58 -2.46 39.55
C LEU A 103 6.15 -3.83 39.19
N GLN A 104 6.95 -4.44 40.08
CA GLN A 104 7.42 -5.82 39.89
C GLN A 104 6.26 -6.83 39.88
N LEU A 105 5.28 -6.65 40.76
CA LEU A 105 4.08 -7.50 40.79
C LEU A 105 3.25 -7.33 39.52
N LEU A 106 3.09 -6.10 39.04
CA LEU A 106 2.37 -5.80 37.82
C LEU A 106 3.06 -6.45 36.60
N ALA A 107 4.39 -6.31 36.47
CA ALA A 107 5.17 -6.92 35.40
C ALA A 107 5.00 -8.45 35.36
N ARG A 108 5.07 -9.12 36.52
CA ARG A 108 4.82 -10.57 36.63
C ARG A 108 3.41 -10.96 36.19
N LYS A 109 2.38 -10.19 36.57
CA LYS A 109 1.00 -10.45 36.15
C LYS A 109 0.80 -10.27 34.65
N VAL A 110 1.42 -9.25 34.06
CA VAL A 110 1.38 -9.00 32.61
C VAL A 110 2.08 -10.12 31.84
N ALA A 111 3.28 -10.53 32.26
CA ALA A 111 4.00 -11.64 31.64
C ALA A 111 3.21 -12.97 31.68
N TRP A 112 2.51 -13.23 32.80
CA TRP A 112 1.63 -14.40 32.89
C TRP A 112 0.44 -14.31 31.90
N LEU A 113 -0.19 -13.14 31.78
CA LEU A 113 -1.29 -12.92 30.82
C LEU A 113 -0.81 -13.09 29.37
N GLU A 114 0.38 -12.59 29.03
CA GLU A 114 0.97 -12.76 27.69
C GLU A 114 1.17 -14.23 27.33
N GLN A 115 1.63 -15.05 28.28
CA GLN A 115 1.78 -16.50 28.08
C GLN A 115 0.41 -17.18 27.89
N GLU A 116 -0.59 -16.81 28.67
CA GLU A 116 -1.94 -17.39 28.59
C GLU A 116 -2.66 -17.02 27.29
N ILE A 117 -2.52 -15.78 26.81
CA ILE A 117 -3.08 -15.36 25.52
C ILE A 117 -2.41 -16.13 24.37
N THR A 118 -1.09 -16.29 24.43
CA THR A 118 -0.33 -17.03 23.41
C THR A 118 -0.77 -18.49 23.39
N SER A 119 -0.91 -19.15 24.55
CA SER A 119 -1.31 -20.56 24.63
C SER A 119 -2.72 -20.83 24.07
N GLN A 120 -3.63 -19.84 24.16
CA GLN A 120 -4.96 -19.91 23.56
C GLN A 120 -4.94 -19.75 22.04
N GLN A 121 -4.08 -18.89 21.50
CA GLN A 121 -3.96 -18.69 20.04
C GLN A 121 -3.36 -19.90 19.31
N THR A 122 -2.46 -20.66 19.94
CA THR A 122 -1.82 -21.84 19.32
C THR A 122 -2.70 -23.09 19.32
N ASN A 123 -3.78 -23.12 20.12
CA ASN A 123 -4.70 -24.26 20.24
C ASN A 123 -5.97 -24.14 19.37
N THR A 124 -6.03 -23.14 18.48
CA THR A 124 -7.14 -22.91 17.55
C THR A 124 -6.68 -23.08 16.12
#